data_AF-A0A6N8FIM6-F1
#
_entry.id   AF-A0A6N8FIM6-F1
#
_cell.length_a   1.000
_cell.length_b   1.000
_cell.length_c   1.000
_cell.angle_alpha   90.00
_cell.angle_beta   90.00
_cell.angle_gamma   90.00
#
_symmetry.space_group_name_H-M   'P 1'
#
loop_
_entity.id
_entity.type
_entity.pdbx_description
1 polymer ?
#
loop_
_entity_poly.entity_id
_entity_poly.type
_entity_poly.pdbx_seq_one_letter_code
_entity_poly.pdbx_strand_id
1 'polypeptide(L)' 'MEYKITLVSDAHSTFHSREITAQQIINHHNRVLRFFANVSPSKDIEFIN' A
#
# COMPACT_ATOMS: atom_id res chain seq x y z
N MET A 1 -15.58 3.13 13.66
CA MET A 1 -14.45 2.94 12.73
C MET A 1 -15.04 2.49 11.40
N GLU A 2 -15.37 3.42 10.50
CA GLU A 2 -16.08 3.13 9.22
C GLU A 2 -15.54 3.98 8.06
N TYR A 3 -14.21 4.13 7.99
CA TYR A 3 -13.61 4.82 6.85
C TYR A 3 -13.46 3.84 5.69
N LYS A 4 -13.90 4.26 4.50
CA LYS A 4 -13.50 3.61 3.25
C LYS A 4 -12.07 4.02 2.94
N ILE A 5 -11.12 3.09 3.08
CA ILE A 5 -9.69 3.35 2.93
C ILE A 5 -9.23 2.98 1.52
N THR A 6 -8.50 3.89 0.88
CA THR A 6 -7.68 3.61 -0.31
C THR A 6 -6.21 3.72 0.08
N LEU A 7 -5.42 2.69 -0.22
CA LEU A 7 -3.96 2.72 -0.08
C LEU A 7 -3.32 2.82 -1.46
N VAL A 8 -2.45 3.81 -1.63
CA VAL A 8 -1.72 4.02 -2.88
C VAL A 8 -0.48 3.12 -2.90
N SER A 9 -0.48 2.09 -3.76
CA SER A 9 0.48 0.98 -3.68
C SER A 9 1.93 1.34 -4.01
N ASP A 10 2.13 2.45 -4.72
CA ASP A 10 3.39 2.95 -5.27
C ASP A 10 3.79 4.33 -4.71
N ALA A 11 3.03 4.86 -3.74
CA ALA A 11 3.31 6.16 -3.11
C ALA A 11 3.66 6.03 -1.62
N HIS A 12 4.27 4.91 -1.22
CA HIS A 12 4.81 4.70 0.12
C HIS A 12 6.13 3.93 0.06
N SER A 13 6.92 4.05 1.12
CA SER A 13 8.22 3.39 1.25
C SER A 13 8.41 2.82 2.65
N THR A 14 9.47 2.05 2.83
CA THR A 14 9.86 1.46 4.11
C THR A 14 11.36 1.17 4.11
N PHE A 15 11.86 0.58 5.19
CA PHE A 15 13.27 0.24 5.37
C PHE A 15 13.48 -1.27 5.31
N HIS A 16 14.73 -1.68 5.08
CA HIS A 16 15.11 -3.09 5.24
C HIS A 16 14.89 -3.53 6.69
N SER A 17 14.46 -4.79 6.89
CA SER A 17 14.62 -5.48 8.17
C SER A 17 15.83 -6.41 8.11
N ARG A 18 16.12 -7.09 9.22
CA ARG A 18 17.20 -8.08 9.28
C ARG A 18 16.98 -9.26 8.34
N GLU A 19 15.72 -9.63 8.07
CA GLU A 19 15.33 -10.83 7.33
C GLU A 19 14.81 -10.55 5.91
N ILE A 20 14.21 -9.39 5.68
CA ILE A 20 13.55 -9.05 4.41
C ILE A 20 13.88 -7.63 3.94
N THR A 21 13.96 -7.46 2.63
CA THR A 21 14.26 -6.17 2.01
C THR A 21 13.06 -5.22 2.08
N ALA A 22 13.31 -3.91 1.96
CA ALA A 22 12.24 -2.91 1.88
C ALA A 22 11.22 -3.25 0.77
N GLN A 23 11.68 -3.70 -0.41
CA GLN A 23 10.79 -4.10 -1.49
C GLN A 23 9.96 -5.34 -1.15
N GLN A 24 10.55 -6.33 -0.46
CA GLN A 24 9.80 -7.50 0.00
C GLN A 24 8.72 -7.12 1.03
N ILE A 25 9.02 -6.16 1.92
CA ILE A 25 8.06 -5.61 2.87
C ILE A 25 6.92 -4.91 2.12
N ILE A 26 7.22 -4.03 1.16
CA ILE A 26 6.21 -3.33 0.33
C ILE A 26 5.32 -4.35 -0.40
N ASN A 27 5.92 -5.35 -1.06
CA ASN A 27 5.18 -6.37 -1.79
C ASN A 27 4.26 -7.19 -0.87
N HIS A 28 4.74 -7.54 0.33
CA HIS A 28 3.94 -8.24 1.33
C HIS A 28 2.76 -7.39 1.82
N HIS A 29 3.01 -6.12 2.14
CA HIS A 29 1.98 -5.22 2.67
C HIS A 29 0.94 -4.87 1.60
N ASN A 30 1.33 -4.62 0.36
CA ASN A 30 0.40 -4.44 -0.76
C ASN A 30 -0.52 -5.66 -0.96
N ARG A 31 -0.07 -6.87 -0.61
CA ARG A 31 -0.90 -8.09 -0.66
C ARG A 31 -1.83 -8.20 0.55
N VAL A 32 -1.32 -8.03 1.77
CA VAL A 32 -2.10 -8.22 3.01
C VAL A 32 -3.10 -7.08 3.23
N LEU A 33 -2.72 -5.84 2.92
CA LEU A 33 -3.59 -4.67 3.17
C LEU A 33 -4.81 -4.61 2.24
N ARG A 34 -4.86 -5.41 1.17
CA ARG A 34 -6.06 -5.58 0.33
C ARG A 34 -7.27 -6.13 1.08
N PHE A 35 -7.06 -6.81 2.21
CA PHE A 35 -8.15 -7.25 3.08
C PHE A 35 -8.80 -6.10 3.86
N PHE A 36 -8.15 -4.93 3.94
CA PHE A 36 -8.57 -3.81 4.78
C PHE A 36 -8.76 -2.50 3.99
N ALA A 37 -8.22 -2.41 2.78
CA ALA A 37 -8.25 -1.21 1.95
C ALA A 37 -8.33 -1.54 0.46
N ASN A 38 -8.86 -0.60 -0.32
CA ASN A 38 -8.67 -0.62 -1.77
C ASN A 38 -7.21 -0.25 -2.09
N VAL A 39 -6.40 -1.22 -2.49
CA VAL A 39 -4.98 -1.01 -2.81
C VAL A 39 -4.82 -0.82 -4.32
N SER A 40 -4.49 0.39 -4.76
CA SER A 40 -4.38 0.76 -6.19
C SER A 40 -3.11 1.58 -6.45
N PRO A 41 -2.47 1.47 -7.63
CA PRO A 41 -1.37 2.36 -7.99
C PRO A 41 -1.89 3.78 -8.23
N SER A 42 -1.03 4.77 -8.00
CA SER A 42 -1.34 6.20 -8.07
C SER A 42 -2.03 6.62 -9.37
N LYS A 43 -1.56 6.09 -10.50
CA LYS A 43 -2.11 6.34 -11.84
C LYS A 43 -3.57 5.89 -12.04
N ASP A 44 -4.06 4.97 -11.20
CA ASP A 44 -5.41 4.40 -11.32
C ASP A 44 -6.39 5.06 -10.33
N ILE A 45 -5.95 6.09 -9.61
CA ILE A 45 -6.75 6.82 -8.61
C ILE A 45 -7.10 8.20 -9.14
N GLU A 46 -8.39 8.48 -9.26
CA GLU A 46 -8.90 9.84 -9.52
C GLU A 46 -8.99 10.62 -8.21
N PHE A 47 -8.16 11.65 -8.07
CA PHE A 47 -8.22 12.59 -6.97
C PHE A 47 -9.11 13.76 -7.36
N ILE A 48 -10.27 13.86 -6.71
CA ILE A 48 -11.21 14.96 -6.89
C ILE A 48 -10.80 16.09 -5.95
N ASN A 49 -10.58 17.30 -6.48
CA ASN A 49 -10.33 18.52 -5.70
C ASN A 49 -11.63 19.22 -5.33
#